data_AF-A0A7S3C4I3-F1
#
_entry.id   AF-A0A7S3C4I3-F1
#
_cell.length_a   1.000
_cell.length_b   1.000
_cell.length_c   1.000
_cell.angle_alpha   90.00
_cell.angle_beta   90.00
_cell.angle_gamma   90.00
#
_symmetry.space_group_name_H-M   'P 1'
#
loop_
_entity.id
_entity.type
_entity.pdbx_description
1 polymer ?
#
loop_
_entity_poly.entity_id
_entity_poly.type
_entity_poly.pdbx_seq_one_letter_code
_entity_poly.pdbx_strand_id
1 'polypeptide(L)'
;EGIVIDAPLTVAGQEWKVTCVGMGNPHAIVFVDDLEAFDLAGVGPLFEADPVFPAKTNTEFVQVKSPTHLVMKVWERGAGPTLACGTGACALTVAAILTGRVEKSTPITVTLPGGDLIIEWREVDNHLYMTGPAEKVFSGAYTVS
;
A
#
# COMPACT_ATOMS: atom_id res chain seq x y z
N GLU A 1 -20.35 6.21 -5.62
CA GLU A 1 -19.25 5.59 -4.85
C GLU A 1 -18.61 6.69 -4.01
N GLY A 2 -18.43 6.45 -2.71
CA GLY A 2 -17.89 7.45 -1.79
C GLY A 2 -16.37 7.34 -1.73
N ILE A 3 -15.70 8.49 -1.73
CA ILE A 3 -14.26 8.57 -1.48
C ILE A 3 -14.06 8.45 0.03
N VAL A 4 -13.18 7.56 0.47
CA VAL A 4 -12.79 7.41 1.88
C VAL A 4 -11.37 7.95 2.03
N ILE A 5 -11.24 9.15 2.60
CA ILE A 5 -9.97 9.84 2.84
C ILE A 5 -9.87 10.17 4.33
N ASP A 6 -8.76 9.75 4.96
CA ASP A 6 -8.45 9.97 6.38
C ASP A 6 -9.65 9.70 7.32
N ALA A 7 -10.47 8.70 7.00
CA ALA A 7 -11.63 8.32 7.78
C ALA A 7 -11.20 7.58 9.06
N PRO A 8 -11.83 7.83 10.21
CA PRO A 8 -11.50 7.13 11.44
C PRO A 8 -11.95 5.66 11.37
N LEU A 9 -11.05 4.75 11.71
CA LEU A 9 -11.34 3.32 11.90
C LEU A 9 -10.67 2.84 13.19
N THR A 10 -11.43 2.19 14.07
CA THR A 10 -10.86 1.60 15.29
C THR A 10 -10.45 0.16 15.04
N VAL A 11 -9.15 -0.12 15.09
CA VAL A 11 -8.58 -1.47 14.96
C VAL A 11 -7.57 -1.68 16.08
N ALA A 12 -7.56 -2.88 16.67
CA ALA A 12 -6.68 -3.22 17.81
C ALA A 12 -6.86 -2.30 19.04
N GLY A 13 -8.05 -1.71 19.23
CA GLY A 13 -8.32 -0.76 20.31
C GLY A 13 -7.70 0.64 20.11
N GLN A 14 -7.15 0.90 18.92
CA GLN A 14 -6.60 2.20 18.53
C GLN A 14 -7.41 2.78 17.35
N GLU A 15 -7.59 4.10 17.34
CA GLU A 15 -8.17 4.80 16.19
C GLU A 15 -7.08 5.13 15.15
N TRP A 16 -7.36 4.82 13.89
CA TRP A 16 -6.51 5.05 12.74
C TRP A 16 -7.20 5.95 11.74
N LYS A 17 -6.44 6.80 11.05
CA LYS A 17 -6.91 7.48 9.83
C LYS A 17 -6.63 6.58 8.64
N VAL A 18 -7.69 6.15 7.97
CA VAL A 18 -7.63 5.22 6.85
C VAL A 18 -8.09 5.91 5.58
N THR A 19 -7.30 5.77 4.52
CA THR A 19 -7.70 6.13 3.17
C THR A 19 -7.86 4.85 2.36
N CYS A 20 -9.00 4.68 1.67
CA CYS A 20 -9.26 3.49 0.86
C CYS A 20 -9.13 3.80 -0.63
N VAL A 21 -8.36 2.96 -1.34
CA VAL A 21 -8.14 3.10 -2.78
C VAL A 21 -8.36 1.74 -3.45
N GLY A 22 -8.99 1.74 -4.62
CA GLY A 22 -9.20 0.54 -5.42
C GLY A 22 -8.28 0.53 -6.64
N MET A 23 -7.48 -0.52 -6.79
CA MET A 23 -6.59 -0.73 -7.95
C MET A 23 -6.99 -1.96 -8.78
N GLY A 24 -8.28 -2.30 -8.75
CA GLY A 24 -8.83 -3.60 -9.16
C GLY A 24 -9.02 -4.58 -7.99
N ASN A 25 -8.29 -4.34 -6.89
CA ASN A 25 -8.43 -4.98 -5.59
C ASN A 25 -8.45 -3.90 -4.47
N PRO A 26 -9.02 -4.19 -3.29
CA PRO A 26 -9.16 -3.21 -2.21
C PRO A 26 -7.86 -2.99 -1.43
N HIS A 27 -7.54 -1.72 -1.16
CA HIS A 27 -6.42 -1.28 -0.34
C HIS A 27 -6.89 -0.30 0.74
N ALA A 28 -6.38 -0.51 1.95
CA ALA A 28 -6.56 0.37 3.10
C ALA A 28 -5.19 0.92 3.52
N ILE A 29 -5.01 2.23 3.44
CA ILE A 29 -3.74 2.89 3.64
C ILE A 29 -3.75 3.64 4.95
N VAL A 30 -2.73 3.39 5.77
CA VAL A 30 -2.53 3.99 7.09
C VAL A 30 -1.16 4.63 7.14
N PHE A 31 -1.10 5.92 7.50
CA PHE A 31 0.15 6.62 7.72
C PHE A 31 0.58 6.50 9.18
N VAL A 32 1.83 6.11 9.40
CA VAL A 32 2.43 5.88 10.72
C VAL A 32 3.72 6.69 10.88
N ASP A 33 4.04 7.06 12.12
CA ASP A 33 5.23 7.88 12.41
C ASP A 33 6.53 7.08 12.34
N ASP A 34 6.52 5.83 12.84
CA ASP A 34 7.68 4.94 12.86
C ASP A 34 7.28 3.53 12.40
N LEU A 35 7.71 3.18 11.19
CA LEU A 35 7.42 1.88 10.60
C LEU A 35 8.33 0.76 11.11
N GLU A 36 9.51 1.08 11.64
CA GLU A 36 10.44 0.09 12.19
C GLU A 36 9.91 -0.47 13.51
N ALA A 37 9.41 0.40 14.38
CA ALA A 37 8.79 0.04 15.66
C ALA A 37 7.35 -0.51 15.53
N PHE A 38 6.75 -0.44 14.34
CA PHE A 38 5.36 -0.84 14.12
C PHE A 38 5.15 -2.36 14.22
N ASP A 39 4.21 -2.78 15.08
CA ASP A 39 3.80 -4.19 15.24
C ASP A 39 2.86 -4.63 14.10
N LEU A 40 3.46 -4.91 12.94
CA LEU A 40 2.74 -5.38 11.76
C LEU A 40 2.02 -6.71 12.01
N ALA A 41 2.63 -7.61 12.78
CA ALA A 41 2.09 -8.95 13.00
C ALA A 41 0.89 -8.95 13.96
N GLY A 42 0.87 -8.06 14.95
CA GLY A 42 -0.26 -7.86 15.85
C GLY A 42 -1.42 -7.09 15.20
N VAL A 43 -1.13 -6.10 14.36
CA VAL A 43 -2.15 -5.18 13.81
C VAL A 43 -2.68 -5.61 12.43
N GLY A 44 -1.82 -6.11 11.54
CA GLY A 44 -2.17 -6.47 10.17
C GLY A 44 -3.36 -7.42 10.02
N PRO A 45 -3.41 -8.57 10.73
CA PRO A 45 -4.54 -9.49 10.65
C PRO A 45 -5.88 -8.87 11.07
N LEU A 46 -5.84 -7.90 12.00
CA LEU A 46 -7.03 -7.24 12.51
C LEU A 46 -7.62 -6.28 11.47
N PHE A 47 -6.78 -5.61 10.68
CA PHE A 47 -7.24 -4.84 9.52
C PHE A 47 -7.78 -5.74 8.41
N GLU A 48 -7.08 -6.84 8.08
CA GLU A 48 -7.53 -7.77 7.03
C GLU A 48 -8.95 -8.27 7.29
N ALA A 49 -9.25 -8.61 8.55
CA ALA A 49 -10.52 -9.20 8.97
C ALA A 49 -11.54 -8.19 9.51
N ASP A 50 -11.26 -6.88 9.45
CA ASP A 50 -12.17 -5.87 10.01
C ASP A 50 -13.55 -5.93 9.31
N PRO A 51 -14.67 -5.89 10.05
CA PRO A 51 -16.02 -5.96 9.47
C PRO A 51 -16.34 -4.88 8.44
N VAL A 52 -15.64 -3.74 8.45
CA VAL A 52 -15.79 -2.68 7.43
C VAL A 52 -15.32 -3.13 6.04
N PHE A 53 -14.53 -4.21 5.95
CA PHE A 53 -14.05 -4.81 4.72
C PHE A 53 -14.68 -6.20 4.49
N PRO A 54 -15.92 -6.31 3.95
CA PRO A 54 -16.59 -7.60 3.76
C PRO A 54 -15.81 -8.61 2.90
N ALA A 55 -15.02 -8.11 1.94
CA ALA A 55 -14.18 -8.91 1.06
C ALA A 55 -12.72 -9.01 1.54
N LYS A 56 -12.48 -8.63 2.81
CA LYS A 56 -11.18 -8.32 3.39
C LYS A 56 -10.44 -7.22 2.59
N THR A 57 -9.28 -6.79 3.06
CA THR A 57 -8.47 -5.79 2.37
C THR A 57 -6.98 -6.12 2.45
N ASN A 58 -6.20 -5.60 1.50
CA ASN A 58 -4.78 -5.37 1.75
C ASN A 58 -4.63 -4.12 2.62
N THR A 59 -3.61 -4.09 3.47
CA THR A 59 -3.33 -2.93 4.31
C THR A 59 -1.89 -2.51 4.17
N GLU A 60 -1.70 -1.27 3.73
CA GLU A 60 -0.41 -0.62 3.58
C GLU A 60 -0.17 0.31 4.77
N PHE A 61 0.90 0.06 5.52
CA PHE A 61 1.40 0.94 6.57
C PHE A 61 2.57 1.75 6.01
N VAL A 62 2.45 3.07 6.08
CA VAL A 62 3.30 3.98 5.30
C VAL A 62 3.92 5.03 6.21
N GLN A 63 5.23 5.19 6.12
CA GLN A 63 5.93 6.30 6.74
C GLN A 63 6.42 7.27 5.65
N VAL A 64 6.07 8.55 5.80
CA VAL A 64 6.52 9.61 4.90
C VAL A 64 7.92 10.02 5.33
N LYS A 65 8.93 9.79 4.48
CA LYS A 65 10.33 10.21 4.75
C LYS A 65 10.62 11.59 4.16
N SER A 66 10.03 11.89 3.01
CA SER A 66 10.10 13.21 2.37
C SER A 66 8.89 13.41 1.44
N PRO A 67 8.69 14.62 0.88
CA PRO A 67 7.64 14.87 -0.13
C PRO A 67 7.74 14.02 -1.40
N THR A 68 8.84 13.29 -1.60
CA THR A 68 9.08 12.43 -2.78
C THR A 68 9.51 11.01 -2.40
N HIS A 69 9.50 10.65 -1.11
CA HIS A 69 9.96 9.35 -0.63
C HIS A 69 9.07 8.80 0.48
N LEU A 70 8.47 7.65 0.19
CA LEU A 70 7.64 6.88 1.10
C LEU A 70 8.32 5.54 1.40
N VAL A 71 8.19 5.07 2.63
CA VAL A 71 8.64 3.72 3.03
C VAL A 71 7.44 2.97 3.56
N MET A 72 7.32 1.69 3.23
CA MET A 72 6.08 0.96 3.48
C MET A 72 6.29 -0.50 3.88
N LYS A 73 5.33 -1.03 4.64
CA LYS A 73 5.14 -2.47 4.91
C LYS A 73 3.69 -2.82 4.60
N VAL A 74 3.46 -4.01 4.05
CA VAL A 74 2.12 -4.47 3.67
C VAL A 74 1.71 -5.69 4.49
N TRP A 75 0.43 -5.75 4.86
CA TRP A 75 -0.26 -6.99 5.20
C TRP A 75 -1.21 -7.34 4.05
N GLU A 76 -0.88 -8.38 3.28
CA GLU A 76 -1.67 -8.79 2.13
C GLU A 76 -2.76 -9.79 2.51
N ARG A 77 -3.95 -9.57 1.96
CA ARG A 77 -5.13 -10.41 2.12
C ARG A 77 -4.80 -11.86 1.75
N GLY A 78 -4.89 -12.76 2.74
CA GLY A 78 -4.67 -14.20 2.54
C GLY A 78 -3.21 -14.62 2.35
N ALA A 79 -2.24 -13.69 2.41
CA ALA A 79 -0.81 -13.97 2.29
C ALA A 79 0.00 -13.50 3.51
N GLY A 80 -0.50 -12.52 4.27
CA GLY A 80 0.22 -11.94 5.39
C GLY A 80 1.31 -10.95 4.91
N PRO A 81 2.43 -10.81 5.63
CA PRO A 81 3.47 -9.88 5.25
C PRO A 81 4.23 -10.39 4.00
N THR A 82 4.25 -9.58 2.94
CA THR A 82 4.99 -9.87 1.70
C THR A 82 6.15 -8.89 1.52
N LEU A 83 7.11 -9.26 0.66
CA LEU A 83 8.29 -8.41 0.39
C LEU A 83 7.97 -7.22 -0.51
N ALA A 84 6.97 -7.34 -1.39
CA ALA A 84 6.56 -6.27 -2.28
C ALA A 84 5.12 -6.48 -2.74
N CYS A 85 4.38 -5.38 -2.89
CA CYS A 85 3.03 -5.33 -3.47
C CYS A 85 2.95 -4.17 -4.46
N GLY A 86 2.98 -4.45 -5.76
CA GLY A 86 2.98 -3.40 -6.79
C GLY A 86 1.69 -2.56 -6.80
N THR A 87 0.52 -3.22 -6.71
CA THR A 87 -0.76 -2.50 -6.60
C THR A 87 -0.89 -1.73 -5.29
N GLY A 88 -0.32 -2.22 -4.19
CA GLY A 88 -0.24 -1.51 -2.91
C GLY A 88 0.64 -0.26 -2.96
N ALA A 89 1.82 -0.34 -3.59
CA ALA A 89 2.69 0.81 -3.81
C ALA A 89 2.00 1.90 -4.65
N CYS A 90 1.25 1.48 -5.66
CA CYS A 90 0.40 2.35 -6.44
C CYS A 90 -0.72 3.01 -5.61
N ALA A 91 -1.47 2.21 -4.84
CA ALA A 91 -2.58 2.66 -4.01
C ALA A 91 -2.14 3.66 -2.93
N LEU A 92 -1.01 3.41 -2.26
CA LEU A 92 -0.50 4.28 -1.21
C LEU A 92 0.03 5.62 -1.73
N THR A 93 0.59 5.66 -2.94
CA THR A 93 0.98 6.93 -3.56
C THR A 93 -0.25 7.77 -3.86
N VAL A 94 -1.33 7.16 -4.38
CA VAL A 94 -2.62 7.86 -4.58
C VAL A 94 -3.16 8.39 -3.24
N ALA A 95 -3.17 7.57 -2.19
CA ALA A 95 -3.60 8.00 -0.85
C ALA A 95 -2.75 9.15 -0.28
N ALA A 96 -1.43 9.11 -0.49
CA ALA A 96 -0.52 10.17 -0.05
C ALA A 96 -0.79 11.49 -0.77
N ILE A 97 -1.11 11.43 -2.08
CA ILE A 97 -1.49 12.60 -2.87
C ILE A 97 -2.84 13.16 -2.41
N LEU A 98 -3.86 12.31 -2.27
CA LEU A 98 -5.21 12.71 -1.87
C LEU A 98 -5.27 13.36 -0.48
N THR A 99 -4.29 13.03 0.36
CA THR A 99 -4.18 13.58 1.71
C THR A 99 -3.13 14.68 1.85
N GLY A 100 -2.55 15.16 0.74
CA GLY A 100 -1.59 16.26 0.73
C GLY A 100 -0.23 15.96 1.38
N ARG A 101 0.15 14.68 1.48
CA ARG A 101 1.44 14.24 2.05
C ARG A 101 2.56 14.27 1.01
N VAL A 102 2.23 14.11 -0.27
CA VAL A 102 3.15 14.23 -1.42
C VAL A 102 2.45 14.92 -2.57
N GLU A 103 3.22 15.45 -3.52
CA GLU A 103 2.71 16.18 -4.69
C GLU A 103 2.45 15.25 -5.87
N LYS A 104 1.29 15.40 -6.53
CA LYS A 104 0.87 14.55 -7.66
C LYS A 104 1.84 14.59 -8.84
N SER A 105 2.37 15.77 -9.15
CA SER A 105 3.16 16.03 -10.37
C SER A 105 4.64 15.61 -10.26
N THR A 106 5.01 14.83 -9.24
CA THR A 106 6.39 14.39 -9.01
C THR A 106 6.44 12.87 -8.90
N PRO A 107 7.39 12.19 -9.57
CA PRO A 107 7.63 10.77 -9.32
C PRO A 107 7.97 10.52 -7.85
N ILE A 108 7.30 9.55 -7.24
CA ILE A 108 7.45 9.20 -5.83
C ILE A 108 8.21 7.88 -5.73
N THR A 109 9.33 7.89 -5.00
CA THR A 109 10.01 6.65 -4.63
C THR A 109 9.26 6.00 -3.48
N VAL A 110 8.92 4.73 -3.64
CA VAL A 110 8.31 3.89 -2.62
C VAL A 110 9.29 2.77 -2.29
N THR A 111 9.84 2.77 -1.09
CA THR A 111 10.70 1.70 -0.59
C THR A 111 9.86 0.62 0.08
N LEU A 112 9.92 -0.59 -0.46
CA LEU A 112 9.34 -1.82 0.10
C LEU A 112 10.46 -2.72 0.66
N PRO A 113 10.15 -3.74 1.48
CA PRO A 113 11.17 -4.69 1.95
C PRO A 113 11.97 -5.36 0.82
N GLY A 114 11.34 -5.58 -0.34
CA GLY A 114 11.93 -6.18 -1.53
C GLY A 114 12.69 -5.22 -2.46
N GLY A 115 12.68 -3.91 -2.17
CA GLY A 115 13.35 -2.89 -2.99
C GLY A 115 12.47 -1.70 -3.33
N ASP A 116 13.03 -0.78 -4.12
CA ASP A 116 12.37 0.47 -4.50
C ASP A 116 11.51 0.33 -5.75
N LEU A 117 10.37 1.00 -5.74
CA LEU A 117 9.52 1.26 -6.89
C LEU A 117 9.39 2.77 -7.10
N ILE A 118 9.32 3.21 -8.36
CA ILE A 118 8.99 4.58 -8.71
C ILE A 118 7.54 4.63 -9.19
N ILE A 119 6.71 5.42 -8.52
CA ILE A 119 5.29 5.58 -8.82
C ILE A 119 5.04 7.01 -9.30
N GLU A 120 4.33 7.16 -10.41
CA GLU A 120 3.98 8.46 -10.99
C GLU A 120 2.50 8.49 -11.38
N TRP A 121 1.72 9.38 -10.76
CA TRP A 121 0.34 9.62 -11.16
C TRP A 121 0.26 10.85 -12.06
N ARG A 122 0.18 10.62 -13.37
CA ARG A 122 0.25 11.69 -14.36
C ARG A 122 -1.09 12.39 -14.53
N GLU A 123 -1.08 13.72 -14.45
CA GLU A 123 -2.26 14.55 -14.69
C GLU A 123 -2.71 14.52 -16.17
N VAL A 124 -1.75 14.43 -17.10
CA VAL A 124 -1.99 14.57 -18.54
C VAL A 124 -2.91 13.49 -19.11
N ASP A 125 -2.85 12.28 -18.57
CA ASP A 125 -3.63 11.12 -19.01
C ASP A 125 -4.41 10.48 -17.85
N ASN A 126 -4.27 11.00 -16.62
CA ASN A 126 -4.83 10.44 -15.40
C ASN A 126 -4.44 8.97 -15.15
N HIS A 127 -3.29 8.53 -15.67
CA HIS A 127 -2.78 7.17 -15.48
C HIS A 127 -1.73 7.10 -14.37
N LEU A 128 -1.68 5.95 -13.72
CA LEU A 128 -0.66 5.62 -12.74
C LEU A 128 0.38 4.71 -13.37
N TYR A 129 1.64 5.13 -13.31
CA TYR A 129 2.79 4.40 -13.83
C TYR A 129 3.61 3.86 -12.67
N MET A 130 4.07 2.61 -12.81
CA MET A 130 4.94 1.94 -11.86
C MET A 130 6.18 1.44 -12.58
N THR A 131 7.36 1.82 -12.09
CA THR A 131 8.65 1.37 -12.61
C THR A 131 9.43 0.66 -11.51
N GLY A 132 9.96 -0.52 -11.82
CA GLY A 132 10.77 -1.33 -10.91
C GLY A 132 11.54 -2.43 -11.65
N PRO A 133 12.50 -3.09 -10.99
CA PRO A 133 13.27 -4.18 -11.58
C PRO A 133 12.45 -5.46 -11.74
N ALA A 134 12.83 -6.31 -12.69
CA ALA A 134 12.31 -7.67 -12.85
C ALA A 134 13.44 -8.61 -13.27
N GLU A 135 13.66 -9.70 -12.53
CA GLU A 135 14.75 -10.64 -12.77
C GLU A 135 14.25 -12.07 -12.97
N LYS A 136 14.78 -12.77 -13.98
CA LYS A 136 14.49 -14.18 -14.20
C LYS A 136 15.33 -15.04 -13.26
N VAL A 137 14.67 -15.84 -12.41
CA VAL A 137 15.37 -16.75 -11.48
C VAL A 137 15.74 -18.07 -12.16
N PHE A 138 14.79 -18.76 -12.81
CA PHE A 138 15.04 -20.02 -13.51
C PHE A 138 13.98 -20.30 -14.59
N SER A 139 14.10 -21.42 -15.30
CA SER A 139 13.06 -21.98 -16.18
C SER A 139 12.97 -23.50 -16.00
N GLY A 140 11.76 -24.06 -16.10
CA GLY A 140 11.51 -25.50 -15.92
C GLY A 140 10.21 -25.97 -16.60
N ALA A 141 9.93 -27.26 -16.49
CA ALA A 141 8.69 -27.89 -16.94
C ALA A 141 7.91 -28.45 -15.73
N TYR A 142 6.59 -28.27 -15.71
CA TYR A 142 5.70 -28.76 -14.65
C TYR A 142 4.62 -29.65 -15.26
N THR A 143 4.38 -30.81 -14.68
CA THR A 143 3.28 -31.71 -15.09
C THR A 143 2.07 -31.43 -14.21
N VAL A 144 0.95 -31.07 -14.82
CA VAL A 144 -0.32 -30.92 -14.10
C VAL A 144 -1.01 -32.29 -14.11
N SER A 145 -1.26 -32.85 -12.92
CA SER A 145 -2.02 -34.10 -12.73
C SER A 145 -3.52 -33.85 -12.65
#